data_AF-A0A958J9G8-F1
#
_entry.id   AF-A0A958J9G8-F1
#
_cell.length_a   1.000
_cell.length_b   1.000
_cell.length_c   1.000
_cell.angle_alpha   90.00
_cell.angle_beta   90.00
_cell.angle_gamma   90.00
#
_symmetry.space_group_name_H-M   'P 1'
#
loop_
_entity.id
_entity.type
_entity.pdbx_description
1 polymer ?
#
loop_
_entity_poly.entity_id
_entity_poly.type
_entity_poly.pdbx_seq_one_letter_code
_entity_poly.pdbx_strand_id
1 'polypeptide(L)'
;KWSLVRETASAGRGLRFTFGSAANYFSNATRFYLAESGNVGIGTTNPTEQLHLSSTGPVTLKIEADTDNINENDNPRVQFSQDGGQVIGRLGYRTGLNHLELVNETNGDIYLGANNADVMRLRSNSVISVYKSGATLLNMGPTGTDNG
;
A
#
# COMPACT_ATOMS: atom_id res chain seq x y z
N LYS A 1 -7.05 -29.92 -8.19
CA LYS A 1 -8.30 -29.96 -7.39
C LYS A 1 -8.26 -28.77 -6.43
N TRP A 2 -9.40 -28.18 -6.08
CA TRP A 2 -9.47 -27.12 -5.06
C TRP A 2 -10.12 -27.66 -3.79
N SER A 3 -9.84 -27.04 -2.65
CA SER A 3 -10.54 -27.34 -1.40
C SER A 3 -10.69 -26.09 -0.53
N LEU A 4 -11.75 -26.09 0.27
CA LEU A 4 -11.98 -25.15 1.36
C LEU A 4 -12.01 -25.96 2.66
N VAL A 5 -11.17 -25.61 3.63
CA VAL A 5 -10.98 -26.41 4.85
C VAL A 5 -11.00 -25.49 6.07
N ARG A 6 -11.71 -25.91 7.11
CA ARG A 6 -11.60 -25.31 8.44
C ARG A 6 -10.39 -25.93 9.16
N GLU A 7 -9.47 -25.09 9.60
CA GLU A 7 -8.32 -25.49 10.39
C GLU A 7 -8.65 -25.30 11.88
N THR A 8 -8.56 -26.38 12.66
CA THR A 8 -8.99 -26.40 14.08
C THR A 8 -7.85 -26.62 15.07
N ALA A 9 -6.64 -26.89 14.58
CA ALA A 9 -5.46 -27.18 15.40
C ALA A 9 -4.64 -25.92 15.73
N SER A 10 -3.75 -26.01 16.73
CA SER A 10 -2.94 -24.89 17.25
C SER A 10 -1.95 -24.29 16.26
N ALA A 11 -1.62 -24.97 15.16
CA ALA A 11 -0.73 -24.46 14.11
C ALA A 11 -1.39 -23.44 13.15
N GLY A 12 -2.66 -23.09 13.41
CA GLY A 12 -3.44 -22.14 12.62
C GLY A 12 -4.92 -22.46 12.79
N ARG A 13 -5.68 -21.56 13.41
CA ARG A 13 -7.14 -21.68 13.48
C ARG A 13 -7.69 -20.71 12.44
N GLY A 14 -8.46 -21.20 11.47
CA GLY A 14 -8.87 -20.37 10.35
C GLY A 14 -9.60 -21.10 9.22
N LEU A 15 -9.91 -20.34 8.17
CA LEU A 15 -10.48 -20.83 6.91
C LEU A 15 -9.40 -20.83 5.83
N ARG A 16 -9.12 -21.99 5.25
CA ARG A 16 -8.04 -22.17 4.28
C ARG A 16 -8.59 -22.61 2.92
N PHE A 17 -8.21 -21.89 1.88
CA PHE A 17 -8.42 -22.29 0.48
C PHE A 17 -7.11 -22.78 -0.12
N THR A 18 -7.13 -23.99 -0.70
CA THR A 18 -5.96 -24.61 -1.31
C THR A 18 -6.22 -25.05 -2.74
N PHE A 19 -5.14 -25.13 -3.53
CA PHE A 19 -5.17 -25.71 -4.86
C PHE A 19 -4.03 -26.74 -5.02
N GLY A 20 -4.37 -27.94 -5.46
CA GLY A 20 -3.41 -29.01 -5.71
C GLY A 20 -4.05 -30.38 -5.92
N SER A 21 -3.24 -31.43 -5.96
CA SER A 21 -3.67 -32.80 -6.22
C SER A 21 -3.48 -33.73 -5.02
N ALA A 22 -2.88 -33.26 -3.92
CA ALA A 22 -2.64 -34.09 -2.74
C ALA A 22 -3.98 -34.52 -2.10
N ALA A 23 -4.01 -35.77 -1.62
CA ALA A 23 -5.16 -36.34 -0.91
C ALA A 23 -5.38 -35.63 0.44
N ASN A 24 -4.28 -35.31 1.15
CA ASN A 24 -4.33 -34.42 2.30
C ASN A 24 -4.32 -32.96 1.81
N TYR A 25 -5.45 -32.28 2.00
CA TYR A 25 -5.62 -30.90 1.55
C TYR A 25 -4.65 -29.91 2.22
N PHE A 26 -4.20 -30.18 3.44
CA PHE A 26 -3.25 -29.32 4.15
C PHE A 26 -1.83 -29.35 3.56
N SER A 27 -1.52 -30.37 2.76
CA SER A 27 -0.26 -30.49 2.01
C SER A 27 -0.27 -29.72 0.69
N ASN A 28 -1.45 -29.26 0.23
CA ASN A 28 -1.52 -28.40 -0.95
C ASN A 28 -1.13 -26.96 -0.61
N ALA A 29 -0.68 -26.22 -1.63
CA ALA A 29 -0.32 -24.82 -1.46
C ALA A 29 -1.53 -23.99 -1.01
N THR A 30 -1.32 -23.18 0.03
CA THR A 30 -2.30 -22.17 0.46
C THR A 30 -2.41 -21.10 -0.60
N ARG A 31 -3.64 -20.79 -0.99
CA ARG A 31 -3.93 -19.68 -1.91
C ARG A 31 -4.55 -18.51 -1.17
N PHE A 32 -5.46 -18.81 -0.24
CA PHE A 32 -6.07 -17.83 0.65
C PHE A 32 -6.22 -18.43 2.06
N TYR A 33 -6.04 -17.59 3.07
CA TYR A 33 -6.19 -17.95 4.47
C TYR A 33 -6.87 -16.81 5.23
N LEU A 34 -7.95 -17.10 5.96
CA LEU A 34 -8.52 -16.19 6.95
C LEU A 34 -8.21 -16.76 8.34
N ALA A 35 -7.33 -16.08 9.08
CA ALA A 35 -6.96 -16.46 10.44
C ALA A 35 -8.11 -16.18 11.42
N GLU A 36 -8.10 -16.86 12.58
CA GLU A 36 -9.04 -16.62 13.69
C GLU A 36 -8.95 -15.18 14.21
N SER A 37 -7.80 -14.52 14.05
CA SER A 37 -7.63 -13.09 14.35
C SER A 37 -8.35 -12.15 13.38
N GLY A 38 -8.87 -12.66 12.26
CA GLY A 38 -9.47 -11.89 11.17
C GLY A 38 -8.50 -11.47 10.07
N ASN A 39 -7.20 -11.75 10.22
CA ASN A 39 -6.19 -11.41 9.22
C ASN A 39 -6.31 -12.31 7.97
N VAL A 40 -6.09 -11.72 6.80
CA VAL A 40 -6.10 -12.41 5.50
C VAL A 40 -4.67 -12.63 4.99
N GLY A 41 -4.32 -13.89 4.75
CA GLY A 41 -3.09 -14.29 4.09
C GLY A 41 -3.34 -14.73 2.64
N ILE A 42 -2.57 -14.21 1.70
CA ILE A 42 -2.50 -14.73 0.32
C ILE A 42 -1.12 -15.38 0.15
N GLY A 43 -1.10 -16.71 0.00
CA GLY A 43 0.14 -17.50 -0.07
C GLY A 43 0.80 -17.82 1.28
N THR A 44 0.21 -17.42 2.41
CA THR A 44 0.69 -17.73 3.78
C THR A 44 -0.46 -18.16 4.70
N THR A 45 -0.16 -18.98 5.71
CA THR A 45 -1.07 -19.33 6.81
C THR A 45 -0.79 -18.57 8.10
N ASN A 46 0.27 -17.74 8.12
CA ASN A 46 0.67 -16.95 9.29
C ASN A 46 0.68 -15.45 8.94
N PRO A 47 -0.47 -14.83 8.63
CA PRO A 47 -0.53 -13.40 8.33
C PRO A 47 -0.25 -12.56 9.59
N THR A 48 0.74 -11.68 9.52
CA THR A 48 1.13 -10.78 10.63
C THR A 48 0.40 -9.44 10.59
N GLU A 49 -0.20 -9.11 9.45
CA GLU A 49 -0.99 -7.90 9.21
C GLU A 49 -2.39 -8.26 8.71
N GLN A 50 -3.32 -7.30 8.73
CA GLN A 50 -4.71 -7.50 8.27
C GLN A 50 -4.78 -8.10 6.86
N LEU A 51 -3.87 -7.70 5.97
CA LEU A 51 -3.64 -8.32 4.67
C LEU A 51 -2.15 -8.59 4.50
N HIS A 52 -1.76 -9.87 4.34
CA HIS A 52 -0.38 -10.28 4.13
C HIS A 52 -0.27 -11.12 2.84
N LEU A 53 0.44 -10.59 1.84
CA LEU A 53 0.79 -11.31 0.61
C LEU A 53 2.21 -11.85 0.76
N SER A 54 2.39 -13.16 0.60
CA SER A 54 3.70 -13.81 0.77
C SER A 54 3.92 -14.92 -0.25
N SER A 55 5.11 -14.96 -0.83
CA SER A 55 5.55 -15.96 -1.80
C SER A 55 7.07 -16.13 -1.71
N THR A 56 7.58 -17.29 -2.13
CA THR A 56 9.02 -17.49 -2.36
C THR A 56 9.51 -16.88 -3.68
N GLY A 57 8.58 -16.51 -4.57
CA GLY A 57 8.84 -15.79 -5.81
C GLY A 57 8.36 -14.34 -5.75
N PRO A 58 8.31 -13.63 -6.89
CA PRO A 58 7.79 -12.26 -6.95
C PRO A 58 6.36 -12.16 -6.40
N VAL A 59 6.08 -11.06 -5.69
CA VAL A 59 4.74 -10.68 -5.22
C VAL A 59 4.45 -9.29 -5.76
N THR A 60 3.36 -9.16 -6.51
CA THR A 60 2.89 -7.87 -7.04
C THR A 60 1.45 -7.65 -6.59
N LEU A 61 1.18 -6.53 -5.92
CA LEU A 61 -0.19 -6.05 -5.73
C LEU A 61 -0.60 -5.27 -6.99
N LYS A 62 -1.46 -5.85 -7.82
CA LYS A 62 -2.06 -5.16 -8.96
C LYS A 62 -3.43 -4.61 -8.56
N ILE A 63 -3.63 -3.32 -8.75
CA ILE A 63 -4.93 -2.66 -8.69
C ILE A 63 -5.19 -2.10 -10.08
N GLU A 64 -6.30 -2.50 -10.69
CA GLU A 64 -6.65 -2.15 -12.07
C GLU A 64 -8.06 -1.57 -12.08
N ALA A 65 -8.21 -0.43 -12.76
CA ALA A 65 -9.49 0.25 -13.01
C ALA A 65 -9.47 0.78 -14.46
N ASP A 66 -10.61 1.28 -14.93
CA ASP A 66 -10.79 1.80 -16.30
C ASP A 66 -10.48 0.76 -17.41
N THR A 67 -10.92 -0.49 -17.21
CA THR A 67 -10.64 -1.57 -18.17
C THR A 67 -11.40 -1.44 -19.49
N ASP A 68 -12.44 -0.61 -19.53
CA ASP A 68 -13.22 -0.27 -20.71
C ASP A 68 -12.80 1.07 -21.35
N ASN A 69 -11.93 1.85 -20.69
CA ASN A 69 -11.37 3.12 -21.18
C ASN A 69 -12.47 4.10 -21.60
N ILE A 70 -13.51 4.22 -20.77
CA ILE A 70 -14.61 5.15 -20.96
C ILE A 70 -14.46 6.22 -19.88
N ASN A 71 -13.79 7.34 -20.20
CA ASN A 71 -13.51 8.49 -19.32
C ASN A 71 -12.41 8.28 -18.25
N GLU A 72 -11.76 9.36 -17.83
CA GLU A 72 -10.60 9.31 -16.91
C GLU A 72 -10.99 9.36 -15.42
N ASN A 73 -12.22 8.99 -15.04
CA ASN A 73 -12.67 9.03 -13.65
C ASN A 73 -12.46 7.72 -12.89
N ASP A 74 -12.27 6.61 -13.59
CA ASP A 74 -12.00 5.31 -12.99
C ASP A 74 -10.50 5.14 -12.74
N ASN A 75 -10.07 5.23 -11.47
CA ASN A 75 -8.65 5.33 -11.14
C ASN A 75 -8.24 4.32 -10.08
N PRO A 76 -7.19 3.49 -10.33
CA PRO A 76 -6.64 2.65 -9.29
C PRO A 76 -5.86 3.51 -8.28
N ARG A 77 -6.11 3.28 -6.99
CA ARG A 77 -5.39 3.95 -5.90
C ARG A 77 -5.25 3.09 -4.66
N VAL A 78 -4.24 3.39 -3.86
CA VAL A 78 -4.15 3.05 -2.44
C VAL A 78 -4.44 4.32 -1.65
N GLN A 79 -5.39 4.26 -0.73
CA GLN A 79 -5.81 5.39 0.10
C GLN A 79 -5.53 5.11 1.57
N PHE A 80 -4.99 6.10 2.25
CA PHE A 80 -4.77 6.13 3.69
C PHE A 80 -5.69 7.20 4.26
N SER A 81 -6.52 6.84 5.24
CA SER A 81 -7.45 7.77 5.87
C SER A 81 -7.36 7.73 7.39
N GLN A 82 -7.37 8.90 8.03
CA GLN A 82 -7.42 9.05 9.48
C GLN A 82 -8.57 10.00 9.88
N ASP A 83 -8.87 10.02 11.17
CA ASP A 83 -9.85 10.93 11.78
C ASP A 83 -11.23 10.90 11.11
N GLY A 84 -11.67 9.71 10.71
CA GLY A 84 -12.98 9.50 10.09
C GLY A 84 -13.12 10.10 8.69
N GLY A 85 -12.03 10.20 7.92
CA GLY A 85 -12.05 10.74 6.56
C GLY A 85 -11.54 12.17 6.44
N GLN A 86 -11.14 12.81 7.54
CA GLN A 86 -10.66 14.20 7.52
C GLN A 86 -9.22 14.34 7.06
N VAL A 87 -8.40 13.29 7.25
CA VAL A 87 -7.01 13.25 6.77
C VAL A 87 -6.90 12.14 5.75
N ILE A 88 -6.55 12.49 4.50
CA ILE A 88 -6.47 11.54 3.38
C ILE A 88 -5.14 11.72 2.65
N GLY A 89 -4.39 10.63 2.53
CA GLY A 89 -3.27 10.51 1.61
C GLY A 89 -3.54 9.42 0.58
N ARG A 90 -3.04 9.57 -0.64
CA ARG A 90 -3.17 8.54 -1.69
C ARG A 90 -1.95 8.42 -2.58
N LEU A 91 -1.77 7.20 -3.10
CA LEU A 91 -0.89 6.86 -4.20
C LEU A 91 -1.76 6.22 -5.29
N GLY A 92 -1.76 6.78 -6.49
CA GLY A 92 -2.61 6.28 -7.58
C GLY A 92 -2.67 7.23 -8.76
N TYR A 93 -3.71 7.11 -9.58
CA TYR A 93 -3.97 8.02 -10.69
C TYR A 93 -4.99 9.11 -10.33
N ARG A 94 -4.74 10.32 -10.82
CA ARG A 94 -5.59 11.48 -10.56
C ARG A 94 -6.82 11.47 -11.48
N THR A 95 -8.01 11.49 -10.89
CA THR A 95 -9.29 11.63 -11.59
C THR A 95 -9.30 12.76 -12.63
N GLY A 96 -9.83 12.45 -13.81
CA GLY A 96 -9.90 13.34 -14.97
C GLY A 96 -8.58 13.49 -15.73
N LEU A 97 -7.53 12.76 -15.33
CA LEU A 97 -6.19 12.81 -15.90
C LEU A 97 -5.55 11.42 -15.88
N ASN A 98 -4.54 11.20 -16.73
CA ASN A 98 -3.75 9.96 -16.75
C ASN A 98 -2.42 10.11 -15.98
N HIS A 99 -2.42 10.92 -14.92
CA HIS A 99 -1.20 11.23 -14.15
C HIS A 99 -1.10 10.40 -12.88
N LEU A 100 0.07 9.80 -12.66
CA LEU A 100 0.44 9.22 -11.36
C LEU A 100 0.62 10.33 -10.33
N GLU A 101 0.10 10.14 -9.13
CA GLU A 101 0.25 11.08 -8.02
C GLU A 101 0.60 10.38 -6.71
N LEU A 102 1.36 11.10 -5.89
CA LEU A 102 1.47 10.90 -4.46
C LEU A 102 0.98 12.20 -3.84
N VAL A 103 -0.08 12.15 -3.06
CA VAL A 103 -0.71 13.37 -2.53
C VAL A 103 -1.19 13.18 -1.10
N ASN A 104 -0.99 14.21 -0.28
CA ASN A 104 -1.77 14.44 0.92
C ASN A 104 -2.85 15.46 0.54
N GLU A 105 -4.12 15.08 0.66
CA GLU A 105 -5.27 15.93 0.28
C GLU A 105 -5.58 17.00 1.33
N THR A 106 -5.06 16.84 2.55
CA THR A 106 -5.09 17.87 3.58
C THR A 106 -3.90 18.81 3.48
N ASN A 107 -3.95 19.94 4.20
CA ASN A 107 -2.85 20.91 4.29
C ASN A 107 -1.66 20.39 5.12
N GLY A 108 -1.16 19.21 4.76
CA GLY A 108 0.02 18.57 5.31
C GLY A 108 1.00 18.22 4.21
N ASP A 109 2.24 18.02 4.61
CA ASP A 109 3.35 17.83 3.68
C ASP A 109 3.51 16.37 3.25
N ILE A 110 4.29 16.13 2.20
CA ILE A 110 4.74 14.79 1.81
C ILE A 110 6.21 14.67 2.21
N TYR A 111 6.51 13.63 2.99
CA TYR A 111 7.87 13.33 3.45
C TYR A 111 8.40 12.09 2.74
N LEU A 112 9.64 12.15 2.26
CA LEU A 112 10.40 11.04 1.73
C LEU A 112 11.67 10.90 2.59
N GLY A 113 11.89 9.73 3.17
CA GLY A 113 12.90 9.55 4.22
C GLY A 113 13.52 8.15 4.28
N ALA A 114 14.63 8.04 5.00
CA ALA A 114 15.35 6.79 5.28
C ALA A 114 15.91 6.83 6.70
N ASN A 115 16.11 5.67 7.33
CA ASN A 115 16.62 5.55 8.72
C ASN A 115 15.84 6.40 9.73
N ASN A 116 14.51 6.44 9.61
CA ASN A 116 13.62 7.26 10.44
C ASN A 116 13.91 8.77 10.39
N ALA A 117 14.50 9.26 9.29
CA ALA A 117 14.80 10.68 9.09
C ALA A 117 14.20 11.18 7.76
N ASP A 118 13.75 12.43 7.76
CA ASP A 118 13.28 13.12 6.56
C ASP A 118 14.47 13.49 5.67
N VAL A 119 14.43 13.05 4.41
CA VAL A 119 15.47 13.37 3.41
C VAL A 119 14.95 14.43 2.43
N MET A 120 13.66 14.38 2.07
CA MET A 120 13.01 15.35 1.20
C MET A 120 11.59 15.61 1.71
N ARG A 121 11.18 16.89 1.71
CA ARG A 121 9.86 17.33 2.15
C ARG A 121 9.25 18.21 1.06
N LEU A 122 8.11 17.79 0.52
CA LEU A 122 7.27 18.59 -0.37
C LEU A 122 6.25 19.32 0.50
N ARG A 123 6.42 20.62 0.66
CA ARG A 123 5.52 21.40 1.50
C ARG A 123 4.21 21.70 0.80
N SER A 124 3.11 21.62 1.55
CA SER A 124 1.78 22.04 1.11
C SER A 124 1.73 23.52 0.71
N ASN A 125 2.68 24.32 1.21
CA ASN A 125 2.87 25.73 0.89
C ASN A 125 4.00 26.01 -0.14
N SER A 126 4.23 25.07 -1.06
CA SER A 126 4.91 25.30 -2.35
C SER A 126 6.44 25.24 -2.37
N VAL A 127 7.07 24.37 -1.56
CA VAL A 127 8.53 24.22 -1.58
C VAL A 127 8.95 22.76 -1.51
N ILE A 128 9.88 22.38 -2.38
CA ILE A 128 10.71 21.20 -2.17
C ILE A 128 11.87 21.60 -1.25
N SER A 129 12.00 20.93 -0.10
CA SER A 129 13.22 20.97 0.70
C SER A 129 13.96 19.64 0.64
N VAL A 130 15.29 19.69 0.47
CA VAL A 130 16.18 18.51 0.51
C VAL A 130 17.13 18.65 1.70
N TYR A 131 17.32 17.58 2.49
CA TYR A 131 18.14 17.54 3.71
C TYR A 131 19.35 16.61 3.58
N LYS A 132 20.42 16.89 4.32
CA LYS A 132 21.51 15.94 4.64
C LYS A 132 22.05 16.20 6.04
N SER A 133 22.16 15.16 6.84
CA SER A 133 22.80 15.19 8.18
C SER A 133 22.34 16.38 9.05
N GLY A 134 21.03 16.58 9.17
CA GLY A 134 20.45 17.62 10.03
C GLY A 134 20.53 19.05 9.48
N ALA A 135 21.07 19.27 8.27
CA ALA A 135 21.12 20.58 7.63
C ALA A 135 20.30 20.61 6.32
N THR A 136 19.68 21.76 6.04
CA THR A 136 18.96 22.01 4.78
C THR A 136 19.96 22.21 3.65
N LEU A 137 19.86 21.41 2.59
CA LEU A 137 20.72 21.52 1.40
C LEU A 137 20.12 22.45 0.34
N LEU A 138 18.81 22.40 0.15
CA LEU A 138 18.09 23.22 -0.82
C LEU A 138 16.72 23.60 -0.25
N ASN A 139 16.38 24.89 -0.32
CA ASN A 139 15.09 25.41 0.10
C ASN A 139 14.55 26.37 -0.97
N MET A 140 13.57 25.92 -1.76
CA MET A 140 13.01 26.71 -2.86
C MET A 140 11.62 27.26 -2.52
N GLY A 141 11.54 28.46 -1.92
CA GLY A 141 10.32 29.16 -1.50
C GLY A 141 9.37 29.64 -2.62
N PRO A 142 8.05 29.83 -2.37
CA PRO A 142 7.22 30.66 -3.25
C PRO A 142 7.66 32.13 -3.16
N THR A 143 8.34 32.57 -4.23
CA THR A 143 8.65 33.93 -4.71
C THR A 143 9.39 34.92 -3.79
N GLY A 144 10.56 35.38 -4.25
CA GLY A 144 11.09 36.71 -3.92
C GLY A 144 12.51 36.73 -3.35
N THR A 145 13.44 37.25 -4.15
CA THR A 145 14.85 37.56 -3.87
C THR A 145 15.78 36.37 -3.63
N ASP A 146 16.30 35.78 -4.72
CA ASP A 146 17.73 35.48 -4.75
C ASP A 146 18.46 36.81 -4.59
N ASN A 147 19.08 37.02 -3.43
CA ASN A 147 19.99 38.13 -3.16
C ASN A 147 21.36 37.51 -2.85
N GLY A 148 22.29 37.65 -3.78
CA GLY A 148 23.73 37.38 -3.59
C GLY A 148 24.28 36.29 -4.48
#